data_AF-A0A3S2EBN7-F1
#
_entry.id   AF-A0A3S2EBN7-F1
#
_cell.length_a   1.000
_cell.length_b   1.000
_cell.length_c   1.000
_cell.angle_alpha   90.00
_cell.angle_beta   90.00
_cell.angle_gamma   90.00
#
_symmetry.space_group_name_H-M   'P 1'
#
loop_
_entity.id
_entity.type
_entity.pdbx_description
1 polymer ?
#
loop_
_entity_poly.entity_id
_entity_poly.type
_entity_poly.pdbx_seq_one_letter_code
_entity_poly.pdbx_strand_id
1 'polypeptide(L)' 'MSEPVIPSEADPVEGAPEPRREPVFNLPPVVLAVIGICIVVYLLQQYVLSESQQMTLLYD' A
#
# COMPACT_ATOMS: atom_id res chain seq x y z
N MET A 1 30.92 -33.45 -31.54
CA MET A 1 30.45 -32.05 -31.48
C MET A 1 29.00 -32.12 -31.04
N SER A 2 28.73 -31.97 -29.75
CA SER A 2 27.36 -31.86 -29.24
C SER A 2 27.04 -30.39 -29.16
N GLU A 3 26.18 -29.90 -30.04
CA GLU A 3 25.66 -28.54 -29.97
C GLU A 3 24.87 -28.39 -28.65
N PRO A 4 25.04 -27.29 -27.89
CA PRO A 4 24.20 -27.03 -26.74
C PRO A 4 22.80 -26.67 -27.25
N VAL A 5 21.82 -27.51 -26.95
CA VAL A 5 20.40 -27.16 -27.07
C VAL A 5 20.13 -25.99 -26.13
N ILE A 6 19.99 -24.79 -26.70
CA ILE A 6 19.50 -23.61 -25.97
C ILE A 6 18.01 -23.83 -25.73
N PRO A 7 17.54 -23.92 -24.48
CA PRO A 7 16.13 -24.06 -24.18
C PRO A 7 15.38 -22.83 -24.70
N SER A 8 14.42 -23.08 -25.60
CA SER A 8 13.54 -22.08 -26.20
C SER A 8 12.69 -21.39 -25.12
N GLU A 9 12.47 -20.09 -25.30
CA GLU A 9 11.70 -19.22 -24.42
C GLU A 9 10.24 -19.68 -24.28
N ALA A 10 9.74 -19.55 -23.04
CA ALA A 10 8.33 -19.51 -22.64
C ALA A 10 7.49 -20.79 -22.80
N ASP A 11 7.71 -21.75 -21.89
CA ASP A 11 6.58 -22.50 -21.34
C ASP A 11 5.91 -21.62 -20.26
N PRO A 12 4.60 -21.31 -20.35
CA PRO A 12 3.87 -20.86 -19.18
C PRO A 12 3.97 -21.98 -18.15
N VAL A 13 4.59 -21.69 -17.01
CA VAL A 13 4.69 -22.62 -15.90
C VAL A 13 3.27 -22.87 -15.40
N GLU A 14 2.61 -23.88 -15.98
CA GLU A 14 1.31 -24.43 -15.57
C GLU A 14 1.50 -25.01 -14.17
N GLY A 15 1.30 -24.17 -13.15
CA GLY A 15 1.62 -24.49 -11.76
C GLY A 15 2.38 -23.40 -10.99
N ALA A 16 2.64 -22.23 -11.58
CA ALA A 16 3.03 -21.08 -10.78
C ALA A 16 1.88 -20.77 -9.79
N PRO A 17 2.10 -20.88 -8.45
CA PRO A 17 1.05 -20.60 -7.50
C PRO A 17 0.56 -19.18 -7.73
N GLU A 18 -0.77 -18.99 -7.84
CA GLU A 18 -1.35 -17.65 -7.85
C GLU A 18 -0.72 -16.85 -6.72
N PRO A 19 -0.30 -15.58 -6.94
CA PRO A 19 0.27 -14.76 -5.89
C PRO A 19 -0.76 -14.68 -4.76
N ARG A 20 -0.54 -15.50 -3.72
CA ARG A 20 -1.38 -15.56 -2.53
C ARG A 20 -1.29 -14.18 -1.93
N ARG A 21 -2.38 -13.43 -2.02
CA ARG A 21 -2.53 -12.16 -1.32
C ARG A 21 -2.54 -12.50 0.15
N GLU A 22 -1.37 -12.49 0.74
CA GLU A 22 -1.22 -12.59 2.19
C GLU A 22 -2.13 -11.53 2.80
N PRO A 23 -2.92 -11.89 3.83
CA PRO A 23 -3.82 -10.93 4.44
C PRO A 23 -3.00 -9.72 4.92
N VAL A 24 -3.37 -8.54 4.45
CA VAL A 24 -2.76 -7.24 4.84
C VAL A 24 -2.91 -6.95 6.34
N PHE A 25 -3.61 -7.84 7.07
CA PHE A 25 -3.84 -7.80 8.51
C PHE A 25 -2.60 -8.10 9.37
N ASN A 26 -1.43 -8.40 8.78
CA ASN A 26 -0.14 -8.36 9.50
C ASN A 26 0.38 -6.92 9.68
N LEU A 27 -0.51 -5.96 9.93
CA LEU A 27 -0.11 -4.60 10.25
C LEU A 27 -0.04 -4.46 11.77
N PRO A 28 1.11 -4.02 12.33
CA PRO A 28 1.22 -3.73 13.74
C PRO A 28 0.08 -2.77 14.17
N PRO A 29 -0.55 -2.96 15.34
CA PRO A 29 -1.65 -2.11 15.79
C PRO A 29 -1.31 -0.61 15.79
N VAL A 30 -0.03 -0.28 16.02
CA VAL A 30 0.48 1.09 15.94
C VAL A 30 0.29 1.71 14.55
N VAL A 31 0.47 0.94 13.47
CA VAL A 31 0.30 1.44 12.10
C VAL A 31 -1.17 1.77 11.83
N LEU A 32 -2.09 0.91 12.28
CA LEU A 32 -3.52 1.17 12.19
C LEU A 32 -3.93 2.42 12.99
N ALA A 33 -3.34 2.62 14.17
CA ALA A 33 -3.58 3.82 14.97
C ALA A 33 -3.12 5.09 14.25
N VAL A 34 -1.93 5.08 13.64
CA VAL A 34 -1.43 6.23 12.85
C VAL A 34 -2.34 6.53 11.67
N ILE A 35 -2.75 5.51 10.91
CA ILE A 35 -3.70 5.67 9.80
C ILE A 35 -5.01 6.29 10.29
N GLY A 36 -5.54 5.79 11.41
CA GLY A 36 -6.77 6.32 12.03
C GLY A 36 -6.64 7.79 12.40
N ILE A 37 -5.52 8.19 13.03
CA ILE A 37 -5.24 9.59 13.38
C ILE A 37 -5.21 10.46 12.12
N CYS A 38 -4.51 10.03 11.07
CA CYS A 38 -4.45 10.76 9.80
C CYS A 38 -5.84 10.97 9.19
N ILE A 39 -6.68 9.92 9.18
CA ILE A 39 -8.06 10.01 8.67
C ILE A 39 -8.88 11.01 9.48
N VAL A 40 -8.80 10.96 10.83
CA VAL A 40 -9.54 11.88 11.70
C VAL A 40 -9.11 13.32 11.43
N VAL A 41 -7.81 13.59 11.37
CA VAL A 41 -7.28 14.93 11.09
C VAL A 41 -7.76 15.43 9.71
N TYR A 42 -7.73 14.58 8.69
CA TYR A 42 -8.23 14.92 7.35
C TYR A 42 -9.72 15.28 7.36
N LEU A 43 -10.55 14.51 8.07
CA LEU A 43 -11.98 14.80 8.16
C LEU A 43 -12.26 16.10 8.92
N LEU A 44 -11.53 16.37 9.99
CA LEU A 44 -11.64 17.64 10.71
C LEU A 44 -11.28 18.81 9.79
N GLN A 45 -10.20 18.71 9.03
CA GLN A 45 -9.82 19.73 8.07
C GLN A 45 -10.92 19.97 7.04
N GLN A 46 -11.53 18.91 6.48
CA GLN A 46 -12.50 19.07 5.40
C GLN A 46 -13.90 19.50 5.83
N TYR A 47 -14.34 19.12 7.02
CA TYR A 47 -15.75 19.26 7.42
C TYR A 47 -15.96 20.17 8.63
N VAL A 48 -14.90 20.48 9.38
CA VAL A 48 -15.00 21.26 10.62
C VAL A 48 -14.24 22.58 10.52
N LEU A 49 -13.01 22.56 10.01
CA LEU A 49 -12.18 23.75 9.96
C LEU A 49 -12.52 24.66 8.78
N SER A 50 -12.54 25.97 9.03
CA SER A 50 -12.53 26.99 7.97
C SER A 50 -11.11 27.20 7.43
N GLU A 51 -10.99 27.83 6.25
CA GLU A 51 -9.71 28.16 5.59
C GLU A 51 -8.68 28.82 6.54
N SER A 52 -9.13 29.73 7.41
CA SER A 52 -8.23 30.40 8.37
C SER A 52 -7.73 29.46 9.47
N GLN A 53 -8.55 28.50 9.90
CA GLN A 53 -8.18 27.51 10.91
C GLN A 53 -7.26 26.43 10.35
N GLN A 54 -7.43 26.08 9.07
CA GLN A 54 -6.53 25.15 8.37
C GLN A 54 -5.11 25.71 8.27
N MET A 55 -4.97 27.01 7.96
CA MET A 55 -3.67 27.68 7.93
C MET A 55 -2.98 27.67 9.30
N THR A 56 -3.71 27.91 10.39
CA THR A 56 -3.14 27.83 11.75
C THR A 56 -2.70 26.41 12.10
N LEU A 57 -3.51 25.39 11.81
CA LEU A 57 -3.16 23.99 12.13
C LEU A 57 -1.88 23.50 11.41
N LEU A 58 -1.55 24.08 10.25
CA LEU A 58 -0.42 23.64 9.42
C LEU A 58 0.85 24.49 9.59
N TYR A 59 0.72 25.76 9.98
CA TYR A 59 1.82 26.73 9.95
C TYR A 59 2.16 27.37 11.31
N ASP A 60 1.33 27.19 12.34
CA ASP A 60 1.54 27.73 13.70
C ASP A 60 1.66 26.57 14.71
#